data_AF-A0A929GAQ0-F1
#
_entry.id   AF-A0A929GAQ0-F1
#
_cell.length_a   1.000
_cell.length_b   1.000
_cell.length_c   1.000
_cell.angle_alpha   90.00
_cell.angle_beta   90.00
_cell.angle_gamma   90.00
#
_symmetry.space_group_name_H-M   'P 1'
#
loop_
_entity.id
_entity.type
_entity.pdbx_description
1 polymer ?
#
loop_
_entity_poly.entity_id
_entity_poly.type
_entity_poly.pdbx_seq_one_letter_code
_entity_poly.pdbx_strand_id
1 'polypeptide(L)' 'MDSQFIQFTSPQFRLLSNEQVEKLHCASLEILERTGVTIDCEEAIMLLDGVGAGISD' A
#
# COMPACT_ATOMS: atom_id res chain seq x y z
N MET A 1 5.80 17.06 0.99
CA MET A 1 5.15 15.74 1.19
C MET A 1 4.47 15.80 2.55
N ASP A 2 3.21 16.21 2.55
CA ASP A 2 2.43 16.34 3.78
C ASP A 2 2.01 14.95 4.27
N SER A 3 2.73 14.42 5.26
CA SER A 3 2.22 13.29 6.04
C SER A 3 1.03 13.79 6.85
N GLN A 4 -0.18 13.33 6.52
CA GLN A 4 -1.34 13.53 7.37
C GLN A 4 -1.08 12.85 8.72
N PHE A 5 -0.65 13.65 9.70
CA PHE A 5 -0.35 13.18 11.04
C PHE A 5 -1.68 13.00 11.78
N ILE A 6 -2.14 11.75 11.89
CA ILE A 6 -3.28 11.43 12.74
C ILE A 6 -2.80 11.57 14.19
N GLN A 7 -3.16 12.69 14.84
CA GLN A 7 -2.86 12.91 16.25
C GLN A 7 -3.82 12.10 17.11
N PHE A 8 -3.33 11.00 17.66
CA PHE A 8 -4.06 10.25 18.67
C PHE A 8 -4.09 11.03 19.98
N THR A 9 -5.28 11.45 20.42
CA THR A 9 -5.50 12.18 21.68
C THR A 9 -5.55 11.26 22.91
N SER A 10 -5.45 9.95 22.70
CA SER A 10 -5.46 8.91 23.74
C SER A 10 -4.47 7.79 23.41
N PRO A 11 -3.94 7.06 24.42
CA PRO A 11 -3.12 5.89 24.19
C PRO A 11 -3.84 4.87 23.30
N GLN A 12 -3.17 4.40 22.26
CA GLN A 12 -3.68 3.36 21.37
C GLN A 12 -3.19 2.00 21.86
N PHE A 13 -4.12 1.06 22.05
CA PHE A 13 -3.74 -0.33 22.27
C PHE A 13 -3.30 -0.93 20.95
N ARG A 14 -2.02 -1.33 20.85
CA ARG A 14 -1.46 -1.94 19.65
C ARG A 14 -1.35 -3.45 19.84
N LEU A 15 -2.08 -4.20 19.01
CA LEU A 15 -2.08 -5.66 19.06
C LEU A 15 -0.79 -6.28 18.50
N LEU A 16 -0.17 -5.62 17.50
CA LEU A 16 1.00 -6.12 16.78
C LEU A 16 2.27 -5.37 17.17
N SER A 17 3.37 -6.09 17.31
CA SER A 17 4.70 -5.49 17.43
C SER A 17 5.12 -4.81 16.13
N ASN A 18 6.12 -3.92 16.17
CA ASN A 18 6.67 -3.30 14.96
C ASN A 18 7.19 -4.35 13.97
N GLU A 19 7.84 -5.40 14.46
CA GLU A 19 8.35 -6.50 13.63
C GLU A 19 7.21 -7.25 12.92
N GLN A 20 6.08 -7.48 13.59
CA GLN A 20 4.91 -8.11 12.97
C GLN A 20 4.29 -7.21 11.89
N VAL A 21 4.25 -5.90 12.11
CA VAL A 21 3.77 -4.93 11.11
C VAL A 21 4.72 -4.89 9.91
N GLU A 22 6.03 -4.90 10.13
CA GLU A 22 7.03 -4.93 9.07
C GLU A 22 6.92 -6.20 8.21
N LYS A 23 6.73 -7.36 8.85
CA LYS A 23 6.47 -8.62 8.15
C LYS A 23 5.23 -8.54 7.25
N LEU A 24 4.13 -7.97 7.77
CA LEU A 24 2.91 -7.78 6.98
C LEU A 24 3.13 -6.80 5.81
N HIS A 25 3.88 -5.72 6.05
CA HIS A 25 4.21 -4.74 5.02
C HIS A 25 5.01 -5.37 3.87
N CYS A 26 6.09 -6.09 4.18
CA CYS A 26 6.90 -6.77 3.17
C CYS A 26 6.11 -7.83 2.41
N ALA A 27 5.29 -8.64 3.10
CA ALA A 27 4.45 -9.63 2.43
C ALA A 27 3.40 -8.97 1.51
N SER A 28 2.84 -7.82 1.92
CA SER A 28 1.90 -7.07 1.08
C SER A 28 2.57 -6.54 -0.19
N LEU A 29 3.80 -6.01 -0.08
CA LEU A 29 4.58 -5.58 -1.23
C LEU A 29 4.90 -6.73 -2.18
N GLU A 30 5.29 -7.89 -1.65
CA GLU A 30 5.54 -9.09 -2.47
C GLU A 30 4.29 -9.51 -3.26
N ILE A 31 3.11 -9.47 -2.61
CA ILE A 31 1.84 -9.78 -3.30
C ILE A 31 1.59 -8.78 -4.43
N LEU A 32 1.73 -7.47 -4.16
CA LEU A 32 1.55 -6.40 -5.14
C LEU A 32 2.51 -6.54 -6.32
N GLU A 33 3.79 -6.86 -6.07
CA GLU A 33 4.81 -6.99 -7.11
C GLU A 33 4.62 -8.26 -7.95
N ARG A 34 4.30 -9.40 -7.31
CA ARG A 34 4.23 -10.69 -7.99
C ARG A 34 2.87 -10.98 -8.63
N THR A 35 1.79 -10.47 -8.04
CA THR A 35 0.41 -10.78 -8.44
C THR A 35 -0.29 -9.56 -9.03
N GLY A 36 0.04 -8.35 -8.57
CA GLY A 36 -0.65 -7.14 -8.97
C GLY A 36 -2.07 -7.03 -8.40
N VAL A 37 -2.85 -6.12 -8.98
CA VAL A 37 -4.26 -5.89 -8.65
C VAL A 37 -5.02 -5.55 -9.93
N THR A 38 -6.25 -6.06 -10.06
CA THR A 38 -7.13 -5.71 -11.16
C THR A 38 -7.82 -4.38 -10.89
N ILE A 39 -7.76 -3.46 -11.85
CA ILE A 39 -8.40 -2.14 -11.77
C ILE A 39 -9.34 -1.99 -12.95
N ASP A 40 -10.63 -1.87 -12.68
CA ASP A 40 -11.67 -1.64 -13.70
C ASP A 40 -11.92 -0.14 -13.88
N CYS A 41 -10.88 0.58 -14.29
CA CYS A 41 -10.93 2.02 -14.56
C CYS A 41 -9.76 2.43 -15.46
N GLU A 42 -10.07 2.78 -16.71
CA GLU A 42 -9.08 3.16 -17.73
C GLU A 42 -8.24 4.38 -17.30
N GLU A 43 -8.87 5.40 -16.71
CA GLU A 43 -8.16 6.59 -16.21
C GLU A 43 -7.14 6.23 -15.11
N ALA A 44 -7.50 5.30 -14.23
CA ALA A 44 -6.61 4.84 -13.17
C ALA A 44 -5.43 4.02 -13.72
N ILE A 45 -5.66 3.18 -14.73
CA ILE A 45 -4.60 2.44 -15.42
C ILE A 45 -3.63 3.41 -16.09
N MET A 46 -4.13 4.40 -16.82
CA MET A 46 -3.28 5.42 -17.48
C MET A 46 -2.43 6.21 -16.49
N LEU A 47 -3.00 6.56 -15.33
CA LEU A 47 -2.26 7.24 -14.27
C LEU A 47 -1.12 6.37 -13.73
N LEU A 48 -1.39 5.09 -13.52
CA LEU A 48 -0.41 4.14 -12.98
C LEU A 48 0.71 3.82 -13.97
N ASP A 49 0.40 3.74 -15.27
CA ASP A 49 1.38 3.60 -16.34
C ASP A 49 2.40 4.75 -16.31
N GLY A 50 1.90 5.98 -16.15
CA GLY A 50 2.71 7.19 -16.11
C GLY A 50 3.65 7.31 -14.90
N VAL A 51 3.47 6.49 -13.87
CA VAL A 51 4.30 6.49 -12.65
C VAL A 51 5.18 5.23 -12.51
N GLY A 52 5.26 4.39 -13.55
CA GLY A 52 6.15 3.24 -13.62
C GLY A 52 5.58 1.95 -13.01
N ALA A 53 4.25 1.84 -12.86
CA ALA A 53 3.62 0.58 -12.53
C ALA A 53 3.69 -0.40 -13.73
N GLY A 54 3.93 -1.69 -13.46
CA GLY A 54 3.83 -2.73 -14.48
C GLY A 54 2.37 -3.03 -14.80
N ILE A 55 1.98 -2.89 -16.06
CA ILE A 55 0.61 -3.17 -16.54
C ILE A 55 0.64 -4.38 -17.47
N SER A 56 -0.31 -5.28 -17.27
CA SER A 56 -0.52 -6.47 -18.09
C SER A 56 -2.02 -6.74 -18.26
N ASP A 57 -2.37 -7.40 -19.36
CA ASP A 57 -3.74 -7.81 -19.71
C ASP A 57 -4.29 -8.93 -18.81
#